data_AF-F7R380-F1
#
_entry.id   AF-F7R380-F1
#
_cell.length_a   1.000
_cell.length_b   1.000
_cell.length_c   1.000
_cell.angle_alpha   90.00
_cell.angle_beta   90.00
_cell.angle_gamma   90.00
#
_symmetry.space_group_name_H-M   'P 1'
#
loop_
_entity.id
_entity.type
_entity.pdbx_description
1 polymer ?
#
loop_
_entity_poly.entity_id
_entity_poly.type
_entity_poly.pdbx_seq_one_letter_code
_entity_poly.pdbx_strand_id
1 'polypeptide(L)' 'MTITSHIGRKKVNKCHGVLKETFPAIFIVELDDDGKNSVERVSYSYTDVLTNNIKLDFASEI' A
#
# COMPACT_ATOMS: atom_id res chain seq x y z
N MET A 1 1.92 -6.96 4.73
CA MET A 1 2.64 -5.67 4.61
C MET A 1 1.68 -4.56 5.01
N THR A 2 2.15 -3.57 5.76
CA THR A 2 1.32 -2.41 6.14
C THR A 2 1.68 -1.24 5.24
N ILE A 3 0.68 -0.66 4.57
CA ILE A 3 0.83 0.50 3.69
C ILE A 3 0.25 1.71 4.41
N THR A 4 1.04 2.77 4.53
CA THR A 4 0.61 4.06 5.07
C THR A 4 0.62 5.09 3.95
N SER A 5 -0.52 5.71 3.63
CA SER A 5 -0.65 6.69 2.54
C SER A 5 -1.19 8.04 3.02
N HIS A 6 -0.76 9.12 2.38
CA HIS A 6 -1.25 10.48 2.65
C HIS A 6 -2.46 10.80 1.75
N ILE A 7 -3.68 10.74 2.30
CA ILE A 7 -4.91 11.06 1.57
C ILE A 7 -5.20 12.59 1.57
N GLY A 8 -4.48 13.37 2.38
CA GLY A 8 -4.59 14.83 2.36
C GLY A 8 -3.65 15.52 3.35
N ARG A 9 -3.84 16.84 3.54
CA ARG A 9 -2.90 17.72 4.29
C ARG A 9 -2.70 17.38 5.77
N LYS A 10 -3.52 16.52 6.37
CA LYS A 10 -3.35 15.97 7.73
C LYS A 10 -3.94 14.57 7.91
N LYS A 11 -4.37 13.92 6.82
CA LYS A 11 -5.07 12.63 6.89
C LYS A 11 -4.16 11.55 6.34
N VAL A 12 -3.81 10.62 7.22
CA VAL A 12 -3.01 9.44 6.90
C VAL A 12 -3.92 8.23 7.00
N ASN A 13 -3.85 7.35 6.02
CA ASN A 13 -4.57 6.09 6.01
C ASN A 13 -3.58 4.93 6.11
N LYS A 14 -3.93 3.93 6.91
CA LYS A 14 -3.15 2.72 7.11
C LYS A 14 -3.99 1.54 6.69
N CYS A 15 -3.50 0.73 5.77
CA CYS A 15 -4.13 -0.49 5.32
C CYS A 15 -3.15 -1.65 5.36
N HIS A 16 -3.68 -2.86 5.54
CA HIS A 16 -2.91 -4.08 5.35
C HIS A 16 -3.10 -4.55 3.91
N GLY A 17 -2.01 -5.02 3.32
CA GLY A 17 -2.06 -5.58 1.98
C GLY A 17 -0.94 -6.55 1.68
N VAL A 18 -1.12 -7.24 0.56
CA VAL A 18 -0.20 -8.21 0.00
C VAL A 18 0.23 -7.75 -1.39
N LEU A 19 1.54 -7.75 -1.65
CA LEU A 19 2.09 -7.44 -2.96
C LEU A 19 1.69 -8.56 -3.94
N LYS A 20 0.99 -8.21 -5.03
CA LYS A 20 0.46 -9.17 -5.99
C LYS A 20 1.30 -9.27 -7.24
N GLU A 21 1.55 -8.14 -7.87
CA GLU A 21 2.28 -8.04 -9.15
C GLU A 21 3.19 -6.82 -9.13
N THR A 22 4.30 -6.92 -9.86
CA THR A 22 5.28 -5.83 -10.00
C THR A 22 5.57 -5.59 -11.48
N PHE A 23 5.60 -4.32 -11.86
CA PHE A 23 5.95 -3.85 -13.19
C PHE A 23 7.08 -2.81 -13.08
N PRO A 24 7.72 -2.41 -14.21
CA PRO A 24 8.82 -1.44 -14.16
C PRO A 24 8.47 -0.07 -13.56
N ALA A 25 7.21 0.39 -13.70
CA ALA A 25 6.80 1.71 -13.23
C ALA A 25 5.88 1.69 -12.00
N ILE A 26 5.16 0.59 -11.80
CA ILE A 26 4.15 0.45 -10.75
C ILE A 26 4.16 -0.95 -10.16
N PHE A 27 3.55 -1.11 -8.99
CA PHE A 27 3.26 -2.40 -8.38
C PHE A 27 1.81 -2.44 -7.90
N ILE A 28 1.22 -3.62 -7.85
CA ILE A 28 -0.17 -3.87 -7.47
C ILE A 28 -0.21 -4.53 -6.10
N VAL A 29 -1.04 -3.98 -5.22
CA VAL A 29 -1.28 -4.50 -3.87
C VAL A 29 -2.75 -4.86 -3.75
N GLU A 30 -3.02 -6.06 -3.23
CA GLU A 30 -4.35 -6.46 -2.75
C GLU A 30 -4.49 -6.01 -1.29
N LEU A 31 -5.45 -5.13 -1.00
CA LEU A 31 -5.77 -4.65 0.33
C LEU A 31 -6.84 -5.54 0.96
N ASP A 32 -6.61 -5.91 2.23
CA ASP A 32 -7.60 -6.59 3.07
C ASP A 32 -8.32 -5.53 3.91
N ASP A 33 -9.60 -5.30 3.63
CA ASP A 33 -10.45 -4.44 4.44
C ASP A 33 -11.06 -5.33 5.55
N ASP A 34 -10.68 -5.09 6.81
CA ASP A 34 -10.97 -5.84 8.06
C ASP A 34 -12.49 -6.04 8.38
N GLY A 35 -13.30 -6.48 7.41
CA GLY A 35 -14.73 -6.72 7.59
C GLY A 35 -15.60 -6.60 6.33
N LYS A 36 -15.03 -6.32 5.15
CA LYS A 36 -15.79 -6.31 3.88
C LYS A 36 -15.23 -7.38 2.96
N ASN A 37 -16.09 -8.30 2.50
CA ASN A 37 -15.77 -9.36 1.53
C ASN A 37 -15.35 -8.85 0.13
N SER A 38 -14.77 -7.65 0.01
CA SER A 38 -14.25 -7.10 -1.23
C SER A 38 -12.75 -6.87 -1.09
N VAL A 39 -11.98 -7.65 -1.82
CA VAL A 39 -10.54 -7.42 -2.02
C VAL A 39 -10.40 -6.20 -2.94
N GLU A 40 -9.84 -5.11 -2.43
CA GLU A 40 -9.54 -3.93 -3.25
C GLU A 40 -8.12 -4.05 -3.83
N ARG A 41 -7.98 -3.85 -5.13
CA ARG A 41 -6.66 -3.81 -5.80
C ARG A 41 -6.27 -2.37 -6.08
N VAL A 42 -5.12 -1.99 -5.54
CA VAL A 42 -4.57 -0.64 -5.70
C VAL A 42 -3.19 -0.73 -6.35
N SER A 43 -2.92 0.14 -7.31
CA SER A 43 -1.59 0.31 -7.89
C SER A 43 -0.89 1.52 -7.27
N TYR A 44 0.41 1.34 -7.02
CA TYR A 44 1.30 2.40 -6.53
C TYR A 44 2.53 2.49 -7.43
N SER A 45 3.09 3.70 -7.57
CA SER A 45 4.35 3.89 -8.29
C SER A 45 5.54 3.79 -7.35
N TYR A 46 6.73 3.47 -7.88
CA TYR A 46 7.95 3.55 -7.08
C TYR A 46 8.27 4.99 -6.67
N THR A 47 7.87 5.97 -7.49
CA THR A 47 7.99 7.38 -7.15
C THR A 47 7.23 7.70 -5.86
N ASP A 48 6.05 7.14 -5.65
CA ASP A 48 5.28 7.38 -4.42
C ASP A 48 6.01 6.93 -3.16
N VAL A 49 6.80 5.85 -3.26
CA VAL A 49 7.66 5.39 -2.17
C VAL A 49 8.85 6.34 -2.00
N LEU A 50 9.49 6.73 -3.11
CA LEU A 50 10.67 7.60 -3.11
C LEU A 50 10.38 9.05 -2.67
N THR A 51 9.17 9.54 -2.90
CA THR A 51 8.72 10.88 -2.49
C THR A 51 7.98 10.87 -1.14
N ASN A 52 7.93 9.72 -0.48
CA ASN A 52 7.21 9.49 0.78
C ASN A 52 5.70 9.84 0.70
N ASN A 53 5.09 9.78 -0.49
CA ASN A 53 3.63 9.82 -0.62
C ASN A 53 2.99 8.60 0.06
N ILE A 54 3.69 7.46 0.02
CA ILE A 54 3.36 6.26 0.75
C ILE A 54 4.57 5.74 1.52
N LYS A 55 4.32 4.98 2.58
CA LYS A 55 5.31 4.23 3.34
C LYS A 55 4.89 2.77 3.41
N LEU A 56 5.81 1.88 3.06
CA LEU A 56 5.64 0.44 3.14
C LEU A 56 6.37 -0.07 4.39
N ASP A 57 5.68 -0.86 5.19
CA ASP A 57 6.24 -1.57 6.33
C ASP A 57 6.09 -3.08 6.07
N PHE A 58 7.23 -3.72 5.83
CA PHE A 58 7.31 -5.17 5.68
C PHE A 58 7.56 -5.73 7.08
N ALA A 59 6.51 -6.29 7.69
CA ALA A 59 6.64 -7.04 8.94
C ALA A 59 7.73 -8.10 8.73
N SER A 60 8.91 -7.81 9.28
CA SER A 60 10.07 -8.69 9.19
C SER A 60 9.86 -9.77 10.23
N GLU A 61 9.42 -10.96 9.81
CA GLU A 61 9.70 -12.15 10.61
C GLU A 61 11.21 -12.41 10.49
N ILE A 62 11.95 -12.06 11.56
CA ILE A 62 13.31 -12.53 11.82
C ILE A 62 13.21 -13.65 12.84
#